data_AF-A0A3P9KVV8-F1
#
_entry.id   AF-A0A3P9KVV8-F1
#
_cell.length_a   1.000
_cell.length_b   1.000
_cell.length_c   1.000
_cell.angle_alpha   90.00
_cell.angle_beta   90.00
_cell.angle_gamma   90.00
#
_symmetry.space_group_name_H-M   'P 1'
#
loop_
_entity.id
_entity.type
_entity.pdbx_description
1 polymer ?
#
loop_
_entity_poly.entity_id
_entity_poly.type
_entity_poly.pdbx_seq_one_letter_code
_entity_poly.pdbx_strand_id
1 'polypeptide(L)'
;MIAFKCNTIQFLLTYLLLLSHNKSVVMLMCGGLTDVKEADASVQQICDQMKAHVEQKAGANFGVFTAKSYKTQIVAGTNYFIKVHVGGDDYVHIRIWQKLPCYGGELELTNIQHPKTHSEPIEYF
;
A
#
# COMPACT_ATOMS: atom_id res chain seq x y z
N MET A 1 8.63 52.32 -27.93
CA MET A 1 8.48 50.88 -28.22
C MET A 1 8.79 50.14 -26.92
N ILE A 2 7.76 49.89 -26.09
CA ILE A 2 7.93 49.24 -24.79
C ILE A 2 6.97 48.05 -24.76
N ALA A 3 7.53 46.85 -24.83
CA ALA A 3 6.84 45.60 -24.64
C ALA A 3 6.77 45.31 -23.14
N PHE A 4 5.56 45.30 -22.56
CA PHE A 4 5.29 44.63 -21.29
C PHE A 4 4.08 43.72 -21.50
N LYS A 5 4.38 42.51 -21.98
CA LYS A 5 3.51 41.35 -21.89
C LYS A 5 4.12 40.44 -20.81
N CYS A 6 3.25 39.71 -20.12
CA CYS A 6 3.57 38.56 -19.26
C CYS A 6 3.98 38.90 -17.81
N ASN A 7 3.12 38.50 -16.86
CA ASN A 7 3.45 38.00 -15.49
C ASN A 7 2.46 38.40 -14.38
N THR A 8 1.15 38.34 -14.62
CA THR A 8 0.18 38.43 -13.50
C THR A 8 -0.71 37.19 -13.37
N ILE A 9 -0.75 36.30 -14.36
CA ILE A 9 -1.60 35.10 -14.33
C ILE A 9 -0.87 33.85 -13.81
N GLN A 10 0.47 33.82 -13.83
CA GLN A 10 1.24 32.66 -13.36
C GLN A 10 1.26 32.51 -11.82
N PHE A 11 0.92 33.56 -11.07
CA PHE A 11 1.01 33.55 -9.60
C PHE A 11 -0.24 33.00 -8.89
N LEU A 12 -1.38 32.90 -9.57
CA LEU A 12 -2.63 32.41 -8.96
C LEU A 12 -2.78 30.88 -9.03
N LEU A 13 -2.13 30.22 -9.99
CA LEU A 13 -2.20 28.76 -10.14
C LEU A 13 -1.30 27.99 -9.15
N THR A 14 -0.26 28.62 -8.61
CA THR A 14 0.60 28.00 -7.59
C THR A 14 0.01 28.06 -6.18
N TYR A 15 -0.94 28.96 -5.91
CA TYR A 15 -1.56 29.06 -4.58
C TYR A 15 -2.66 28.02 -4.34
N LEU A 16 -3.27 27.46 -5.39
CA LEU A 16 -4.30 26.43 -5.27
C LEU A 16 -3.72 25.01 -4.97
N LEU A 17 -2.40 24.83 -5.08
CA LEU A 17 -1.71 23.57 -4.76
C LEU A 17 -1.26 23.45 -3.29
N LEU A 18 -1.54 24.45 -2.45
CA LEU A 18 -1.17 24.46 -1.03
C LEU A 18 -2.31 24.04 -0.08
N LEU A 19 -3.40 23.45 -0.58
CA LEU A 19 -4.50 22.95 0.23
C LEU A 19 -4.67 21.43 0.10
N SER A 20 -3.74 20.65 0.65
CA SER A 20 -4.03 19.32 1.22
C SER A 20 -2.78 18.70 1.84
N HIS A 21 -2.36 19.21 2.99
CA HIS A 21 -1.64 18.38 3.95
C HIS A 21 -2.31 18.56 5.32
N ASN A 22 -3.59 18.17 5.41
CA ASN A 22 -4.16 17.83 6.70
C ASN A 22 -3.65 16.43 7.05
N LYS A 23 -2.39 16.35 7.52
CA LYS A 23 -1.88 15.11 8.12
C LYS A 23 -2.61 14.95 9.45
N SER A 24 -3.78 14.32 9.42
CA SER A 24 -4.44 13.81 10.61
C SER A 24 -3.41 12.99 11.38
N VAL A 25 -3.06 13.43 12.58
CA VAL A 25 -2.22 12.66 13.49
C VAL A 25 -3.08 11.52 14.02
N VAL A 26 -3.12 10.42 13.28
CA VAL A 26 -3.84 9.21 13.70
C VAL A 26 -3.01 8.54 14.80
N MET A 27 -3.54 8.50 16.02
CA MET A 27 -2.97 7.69 17.08
C MET A 27 -3.08 6.22 16.68
N LEU A 28 -1.94 5.61 16.34
CA LEU A 28 -1.84 4.18 16.03
C LEU A 28 -2.04 3.38 17.31
N MET A 29 -3.27 2.96 17.58
CA MET A 29 -3.56 2.01 18.65
C MET A 29 -3.10 0.61 18.24
N CYS A 30 -2.46 -0.12 19.14
CA CYS A 30 -2.13 -1.53 18.93
C CYS A 30 -3.40 -2.33 18.59
N GLY A 31 -3.33 -3.16 17.57
CA GLY A 31 -4.44 -4.01 17.12
C GLY A 31 -5.41 -3.37 16.11
N GLY A 32 -5.39 -2.06 15.90
CA GLY A 32 -6.23 -1.41 14.88
C GLY A 32 -5.62 -1.46 13.47
N LEU A 33 -6.45 -1.65 12.44
CA LEU A 33 -6.04 -1.38 11.04
C LEU A 33 -5.96 0.12 10.79
N THR A 34 -4.93 0.55 10.07
CA THR A 34 -4.83 1.91 9.56
C THR A 34 -5.77 2.17 8.39
N ASP A 35 -5.93 3.45 8.05
CA ASP A 35 -6.56 3.85 6.79
C ASP A 35 -5.80 3.27 5.59
N VAL A 36 -6.51 3.13 4.47
CA VAL A 36 -5.91 2.66 3.21
C VAL A 36 -4.84 3.66 2.75
N LYS A 37 -3.69 3.13 2.37
CA LYS A 37 -2.58 3.88 1.76
C LYS A 37 -2.28 3.29 0.39
N GLU A 38 -1.85 4.13 -0.54
CA GLU A 38 -1.30 3.67 -1.82
C GLU A 38 0.04 2.97 -1.58
N ALA A 39 0.27 1.86 -2.29
CA ALA A 39 1.51 1.10 -2.16
C ALA A 39 2.71 1.90 -2.68
N ASP A 40 3.77 1.94 -1.88
CA ASP A 40 5.05 2.52 -2.27
C ASP A 40 6.07 1.43 -2.66
N ALA A 41 7.27 1.86 -3.02
CA ALA A 41 8.36 0.95 -3.41
C ALA A 41 8.73 -0.04 -2.30
N SER A 42 8.60 0.35 -1.02
CA SER A 42 8.92 -0.55 0.10
C SER A 42 7.89 -1.66 0.23
N VAL A 43 6.61 -1.34 0.07
CA VAL A 43 5.52 -2.32 0.09
C VAL A 43 5.59 -3.24 -1.13
N GLN A 44 5.93 -2.71 -2.31
CA GLN A 44 6.17 -3.55 -3.48
C GLN A 44 7.34 -4.51 -3.24
N GLN A 45 8.44 -4.06 -2.64
CA GLN A 45 9.58 -4.93 -2.33
C GLN A 45 9.19 -6.06 -1.35
N ILE A 46 8.35 -5.76 -0.35
CA ILE A 46 7.79 -6.77 0.56
C ILE A 46 6.97 -7.81 -0.24
N CYS A 47 6.13 -7.35 -1.17
CA CYS A 47 5.38 -8.24 -2.07
C CYS A 47 6.31 -9.11 -2.92
N ASP A 48 7.34 -8.54 -3.53
CA ASP A 48 8.27 -9.26 -4.39
C ASP A 48 9.02 -10.36 -3.64
N GLN A 49 9.46 -10.09 -2.41
CA GLN A 49 10.10 -11.08 -1.54
C GLN A 49 9.17 -12.24 -1.18
N MET A 50 7.88 -11.96 -1.00
CA MET A 50 6.90 -12.97 -0.59
C MET A 50 6.15 -13.62 -1.76
N LYS A 51 6.39 -13.19 -3.00
CA LYS A 51 5.64 -13.64 -4.19
C LYS A 51 5.62 -15.16 -4.32
N ALA A 52 6.77 -15.83 -4.18
CA ALA A 52 6.85 -17.29 -4.29
C ALA A 52 5.99 -18.01 -3.24
N HIS A 53 5.96 -17.49 -2.01
CA HIS A 53 5.10 -18.03 -0.94
C HIS A 53 3.61 -17.79 -1.23
N VAL A 54 3.28 -16.65 -1.82
CA VAL A 54 1.90 -16.30 -2.21
C VAL A 54 1.42 -17.23 -3.32
N GLU A 55 2.22 -17.43 -4.37
CA GLU A 55 1.92 -18.34 -5.48
C GLU A 55 1.75 -19.79 -4.99
N GLN A 56 2.66 -20.24 -4.14
CA GLN A 56 2.58 -21.58 -3.53
C GLN A 56 1.29 -21.75 -2.72
N LYS A 57 0.91 -20.77 -1.91
CA LYS A 57 -0.30 -20.84 -1.07
C LYS A 57 -1.59 -20.66 -1.90
N ALA A 58 -1.54 -19.90 -2.98
CA ALA A 58 -2.65 -19.72 -3.91
C ALA A 58 -2.84 -20.92 -4.86
N GLY A 59 -1.82 -21.75 -5.04
CA GLY A 59 -1.82 -22.84 -6.03
C GLY A 59 -1.85 -22.32 -7.47
N ALA A 60 -1.36 -21.10 -7.70
CA ALA A 60 -1.40 -20.41 -8.98
C ALA A 60 -0.14 -19.55 -9.17
N ASN A 61 0.28 -19.37 -10.42
CA ASN A 61 1.40 -18.49 -10.77
C ASN A 61 0.86 -17.16 -11.28
N PHE A 62 1.44 -16.06 -10.82
CA PHE A 62 0.98 -14.71 -11.15
C PHE A 62 1.99 -14.04 -12.10
N GLY A 63 1.58 -13.87 -13.35
CA GLY A 63 2.39 -13.18 -14.37
C GLY A 63 2.59 -11.70 -14.06
N VAL A 64 1.58 -11.07 -13.44
CA VAL A 64 1.64 -9.70 -12.88
C VAL A 64 1.59 -9.81 -11.36
N PHE A 65 2.32 -8.97 -10.64
CA PHE A 65 2.29 -8.96 -9.18
C PHE A 65 2.58 -7.57 -8.64
N THR A 66 1.61 -6.67 -8.75
CA THR A 66 1.79 -5.24 -8.44
C THR A 66 0.94 -4.84 -7.23
N ALA A 67 1.59 -4.46 -6.14
CA ALA A 67 0.94 -3.87 -4.98
C ALA A 67 0.24 -2.56 -5.39
N LYS A 68 -1.03 -2.42 -5.03
CA LYS A 68 -1.83 -1.21 -5.31
C LYS A 68 -2.06 -0.39 -4.06
N SER A 69 -2.57 -1.02 -3.01
CA SER A 69 -2.89 -0.35 -1.77
C SER A 69 -2.65 -1.26 -0.59
N TYR A 70 -2.45 -0.69 0.59
CA TYR A 70 -2.24 -1.46 1.81
C TYR A 70 -2.84 -0.80 3.04
N LYS A 71 -3.05 -1.60 4.08
CA LYS A 71 -3.27 -1.19 5.46
C LYS A 71 -2.22 -1.84 6.35
N THR A 72 -1.97 -1.25 7.50
CA THR A 72 -1.07 -1.80 8.52
C THR A 72 -1.78 -1.98 9.84
N GLN A 73 -1.30 -2.89 10.67
CA GLN A 73 -1.74 -3.09 12.05
C GLN A 73 -0.51 -3.32 12.94
N ILE A 74 -0.39 -2.52 14.00
CA ILE A 74 0.69 -2.67 14.98
C ILE A 74 0.34 -3.79 15.96
N VAL A 75 1.26 -4.74 16.13
CA VAL A 75 1.19 -5.88 17.06
C VAL A 75 2.57 -6.05 17.73
N ALA A 76 2.96 -7.27 18.13
CA ALA A 76 4.37 -7.60 18.40
C ALA A 76 5.18 -7.64 17.08
N GLY A 77 5.20 -6.52 16.36
CA GLY A 77 5.62 -6.41 14.96
C GLY A 77 4.60 -5.58 14.16
N THR A 78 4.62 -5.72 12.85
CA THR A 78 3.67 -5.03 11.96
C THR A 78 3.04 -6.02 11.00
N ASN A 79 1.70 -6.09 11.00
CA ASN A 79 0.99 -6.77 9.92
C ASN A 79 0.78 -5.79 8.77
N TYR A 80 1.08 -6.22 7.55
CA TYR A 80 0.75 -5.55 6.30
C TYR A 80 -0.37 -6.32 5.61
N PHE A 81 -1.47 -5.64 5.34
CA PHE A 81 -2.58 -6.15 4.55
C PHE A 81 -2.51 -5.46 3.20
N ILE A 82 -2.11 -6.17 2.15
CA ILE A 82 -1.76 -5.59 0.86
C ILE A 82 -2.69 -6.14 -0.21
N LYS A 83 -3.30 -5.24 -0.99
CA LYS A 83 -4.02 -5.56 -2.21
C LYS A 83 -3.03 -5.56 -3.37
N VAL A 84 -2.89 -6.72 -4.02
CA VAL A 84 -1.96 -6.94 -5.13
C VAL A 84 -2.76 -7.29 -6.39
N HIS A 85 -2.49 -6.58 -7.48
CA HIS A 85 -3.02 -6.88 -8.81
C HIS A 85 -2.22 -8.03 -9.42
N VAL A 86 -2.94 -9.05 -9.92
CA VAL A 86 -2.32 -10.27 -10.46
C VAL A 86 -2.57 -10.50 -11.96
N GLY A 87 -3.26 -9.57 -12.62
CA GLY A 87 -3.54 -9.59 -14.06
C GLY A 87 -5.04 -9.43 -14.34
N GLY A 88 -5.40 -8.89 -15.51
CA GLY A 88 -6.80 -8.62 -15.84
C GLY A 88 -7.50 -7.79 -14.75
N ASP A 89 -8.66 -8.28 -14.29
CA ASP A 89 -9.42 -7.71 -13.16
C ASP A 89 -9.19 -8.46 -11.83
N ASP A 90 -8.23 -9.39 -11.80
CA ASP A 90 -7.96 -10.26 -10.66
C ASP A 90 -6.94 -9.67 -9.68
N TYR A 91 -7.23 -9.88 -8.40
CA TYR A 91 -6.44 -9.41 -7.28
C TYR A 91 -6.26 -10.53 -6.25
N VAL A 92 -5.23 -10.37 -5.43
CA VAL A 92 -5.05 -11.13 -4.19
C VAL A 92 -4.86 -10.15 -3.05
N HIS A 93 -5.52 -10.41 -1.92
CA HIS A 93 -5.20 -9.74 -0.67
C HIS A 93 -4.25 -10.62 0.12
N ILE A 94 -3.10 -10.08 0.52
CA ILE A 94 -2.10 -10.82 1.28
C ILE A 94 -1.89 -10.18 2.64
N ARG A 95 -1.61 -11.02 3.65
CA ARG A 95 -1.27 -10.59 5.00
C ARG A 95 0.15 -11.04 5.33
N ILE A 96 1.04 -10.09 5.47
CA ILE A 96 2.45 -10.34 5.80
C ILE A 96 2.73 -9.78 7.20
N TRP A 97 3.36 -10.59 8.05
CA TRP A 97 3.83 -10.16 9.35
C TRP A 97 5.33 -9.85 9.27
N GLN A 98 5.68 -8.60 9.58
CA GLN A 98 7.05 -8.19 9.82
C GLN A 98 7.32 -8.26 11.32
N LYS A 99 8.22 -9.17 11.71
CA LYS A 99 8.64 -9.35 13.10
C LYS A 99 9.40 -8.11 13.60
N LEU A 100 9.45 -7.92 14.91
CA LEU A 100 10.30 -6.87 15.49
C LEU A 100 11.79 -7.18 15.26
N PRO A 101 12.68 -6.17 15.23
CA PRO A 101 14.12 -6.38 15.05
C PRO A 101 14.77 -7.31 16.09
N CYS A 102 14.27 -7.29 17.34
CA CYS A 102 14.73 -8.22 18.38
C CYS A 102 14.39 -9.70 18.11
N TYR A 103 13.48 -9.95 17.16
CA TYR A 103 13.11 -11.28 16.67
C TYR A 103 13.59 -11.51 15.21
N GLY A 104 14.63 -10.79 14.77
CA GLY A 104 15.25 -10.96 13.45
C GLY A 104 14.64 -10.10 12.33
N GLY A 105 13.50 -9.45 12.55
CA GLY A 105 12.90 -8.56 11.55
C GLY A 105 12.36 -9.25 10.30
N GLU A 106 12.23 -10.57 10.32
CA GLU A 106 11.83 -11.39 9.17
C GLU A 106 10.39 -11.08 8.72
N LEU A 107 10.15 -11.30 7.43
CA LEU A 107 8.82 -11.25 6.82
C LEU A 107 8.23 -12.66 6.76
N GLU A 108 6.96 -12.79 7.12
CA GLU A 108 6.24 -14.06 7.08
C GLU A 108 4.86 -13.89 6.43
N LEU A 109 4.53 -14.72 5.44
CA LEU A 109 3.23 -14.71 4.80
C LEU A 109 2.25 -15.47 5.69
N THR A 110 1.46 -14.73 6.45
CA THR A 110 0.50 -15.32 7.38
C THR A 110 -0.77 -15.81 6.69
N ASN A 111 -1.36 -15.00 5.80
CA ASN A 111 -2.61 -15.36 5.13
C ASN A 111 -2.75 -14.76 3.73
N ILE A 112 -3.65 -15.32 2.92
CA ILE A 112 -4.04 -14.81 1.60
C ILE A 112 -5.55 -14.94 1.38
N GLN A 113 -6.12 -14.07 0.55
CA GLN A 113 -7.45 -14.21 -0.02
C GLN A 113 -7.35 -14.06 -1.54
N HIS A 114 -7.70 -15.13 -2.25
CA HIS A 114 -7.72 -15.20 -3.71
C HIS A 114 -8.88 -16.13 -4.13
N PRO A 115 -9.69 -15.79 -5.14
CA PRO A 115 -9.64 -14.55 -5.93
C PRO A 115 -10.25 -13.34 -5.21
N LYS A 116 -9.81 -12.14 -5.61
CA LYS A 116 -10.36 -10.83 -5.20
C LYS A 116 -10.45 -9.90 -6.41
N THR A 117 -11.20 -8.81 -6.26
CA THR A 117 -11.39 -7.79 -7.31
C THR A 117 -10.86 -6.43 -6.87
N HIS A 118 -10.70 -5.51 -7.84
CA HIS A 118 -10.22 -4.15 -7.57
C HIS A 118 -11.07 -3.40 -6.53
N SER A 119 -12.39 -3.60 -6.56
CA SER A 119 -13.36 -2.84 -5.75
C SER A 119 -13.48 -3.31 -4.30
N GLU A 120 -13.04 -4.54 -3.98
CA GLU A 120 -13.16 -5.08 -2.63
C GLU A 120 -12.23 -4.35 -1.64
N PRO A 121 -12.72 -3.90 -0.47
CA PRO A 121 -11.89 -3.19 0.49
C PRO A 121 -10.91 -4.13 1.19
N ILE A 122 -9.83 -3.54 1.75
CA ILE A 122 -8.91 -4.27 2.62
C ILE A 122 -9.52 -4.34 4.02
N GLU A 123 -9.85 -5.53 4.46
CA GLU A 123 -10.36 -5.86 5.80
C GLU A 123 -9.40 -6.80 6.53
N TYR A 124 -9.68 -7.07 7.80
CA TYR A 124 -8.90 -8.03 8.58
C TYR A 124 -9.26 -9.47 8.18
N PHE A 125 -8.24 -10.33 8.03
CA PHE A 125 -8.38 -11.77 7.73
C PHE A 125 -7.14 -12.56 8.17
#